data_AF-A0A7S2AUE3-F1
#
_entry.id   AF-A0A7S2AUE3-F1
#
_cell.length_a   1.000
_cell.length_b   1.000
_cell.length_c   1.000
_cell.angle_alpha   90.00
_cell.angle_beta   90.00
_cell.angle_gamma   90.00
#
_symmetry.space_group_name_H-M   'P 1'
#
loop_
_entity.id
_entity.type
_entity.pdbx_description
1 polymer ?
#
loop_
_entity_poly.entity_id
_entity_poly.type
_entity_poly.pdbx_seq_one_letter_code
_entity_poly.pdbx_strand_id
1 'polypeptide(L)'
;TQDYKEFLSKLVEGGEDGSRGRIDDFKEYHTENTVHFSLSGIADQMKSLENEGLEKVLKLKSSISTNNIVFFDKDGKIKKYANEMELLMEFAELRLQYYQKRKDYHTNRLRREKDHLDSKVRFILMVIKNELVVSNRKKVELLAELRQRGFKTQHEIFHGGESGEQEKEGGKTTGYDYLLGMAVWSLTYERLEELKRQMKEKTEE
;
A
#
# COMPACT_ATOMS: atom_id res chain seq x y z
N THR A 1 -20.50 14.79 -25.08
CA THR A 1 -21.07 16.05 -25.60
C THR A 1 -21.55 15.91 -27.03
N GLN A 2 -20.79 15.25 -27.92
CA GLN A 2 -21.18 15.01 -29.32
C GLN A 2 -22.53 14.29 -29.47
N ASP A 3 -22.76 13.19 -28.73
CA ASP A 3 -24.04 12.46 -28.79
C ASP A 3 -25.26 13.33 -28.42
N TYR A 4 -25.06 14.27 -27.49
CA TYR A 4 -26.11 15.20 -27.05
C TYR A 4 -26.33 16.32 -28.07
N LYS A 5 -25.28 16.76 -28.76
CA LYS A 5 -25.38 17.70 -29.89
C LYS A 5 -26.21 17.09 -31.03
N GLU A 6 -25.96 15.84 -31.39
CA GLU A 6 -26.75 15.15 -32.42
C GLU A 6 -28.23 15.01 -32.03
N PHE A 7 -28.50 14.83 -30.74
CA PHE A 7 -29.87 14.87 -30.22
C PHE A 7 -30.51 16.26 -30.36
N LEU A 8 -29.78 17.35 -30.07
CA LEU A 8 -30.27 18.71 -30.27
C LEU A 8 -30.48 19.05 -31.75
N SER A 9 -29.61 18.59 -32.66
CA SER A 9 -29.78 18.74 -34.11
C SER A 9 -31.08 18.10 -34.60
N LYS A 10 -31.42 16.90 -34.10
CA LYS A 10 -32.71 16.25 -34.40
C LYS A 10 -33.91 17.05 -33.86
N LEU A 11 -33.76 17.74 -32.73
CA LEU A 11 -34.81 18.61 -32.19
C LEU A 11 -35.03 19.89 -33.03
N VAL A 12 -34.00 20.35 -33.75
CA VAL A 12 -34.08 21.45 -34.72
C VAL A 12 -34.71 20.99 -36.03
N GLU A 13 -34.26 19.86 -36.58
CA GLU A 13 -34.71 19.34 -37.88
C GLU A 13 -36.17 18.85 -37.86
N GLY A 14 -36.67 18.42 -36.70
CA GLY A 14 -38.03 17.88 -36.55
C GLY A 14 -38.11 16.36 -36.77
N GLY A 15 -39.33 15.81 -36.83
CA GLY A 15 -39.54 14.38 -37.09
C GLY A 15 -39.58 14.05 -38.59
N GLU A 16 -39.26 12.81 -38.97
CA GLU A 16 -39.32 12.31 -40.37
C GLU A 16 -40.71 12.48 -41.03
N ASP A 17 -41.76 12.67 -40.22
CA ASP A 17 -43.15 12.91 -40.64
C ASP A 17 -43.44 14.37 -41.09
N GLY A 18 -42.41 15.21 -41.27
CA GLY A 18 -42.57 16.61 -41.69
C GLY A 18 -43.10 17.55 -40.60
N SER A 19 -43.01 17.14 -39.33
CA SER A 19 -43.37 17.96 -38.18
C SER A 19 -42.29 19.01 -37.91
N ARG A 20 -42.71 20.26 -37.62
CA ARG A 20 -41.79 21.37 -37.33
C ARG A 20 -40.95 21.05 -36.08
N GLY A 21 -39.66 21.38 -36.13
CA GLY A 21 -38.72 21.26 -35.01
C GLY A 21 -39.24 21.87 -33.71
N ARG A 22 -38.82 21.27 -32.59
CA ARG A 22 -39.19 21.71 -31.24
C ARG A 22 -38.40 22.95 -30.79
N ILE A 23 -37.23 23.18 -31.39
CA ILE A 23 -36.37 24.37 -31.21
C ILE A 23 -35.98 24.91 -32.59
N ASP A 24 -35.65 26.19 -32.69
CA ASP A 24 -35.29 26.81 -33.97
C ASP A 24 -33.78 26.67 -34.27
N ASP A 25 -32.92 26.88 -33.26
CA ASP A 25 -31.47 26.79 -33.40
C ASP A 25 -30.79 26.57 -32.03
N PHE A 26 -29.53 26.16 -32.01
CA PHE A 26 -28.70 26.15 -30.81
C PHE A 26 -27.24 26.55 -31.06
N LYS A 27 -26.61 27.17 -30.07
CA LYS A 27 -25.20 27.55 -30.07
C LYS A 27 -24.41 26.84 -28.99
N GLU A 28 -23.15 26.52 -29.30
CA GLU A 28 -22.24 25.80 -28.42
C GLU A 28 -21.19 26.75 -27.83
N TYR A 29 -21.11 26.78 -26.50
CA TYR A 29 -20.11 27.57 -25.75
C TYR A 29 -19.32 26.66 -24.79
N HIS A 30 -18.89 25.51 -25.31
CA HIS A 30 -18.19 24.49 -24.52
C HIS A 30 -16.76 24.93 -24.18
N THR A 31 -16.25 24.47 -23.05
CA THR A 31 -14.81 24.48 -22.74
C THR A 31 -14.31 23.04 -22.64
N GLU A 32 -13.05 22.83 -22.24
CA GLU A 32 -12.50 21.49 -22.04
C GLU A 32 -13.27 20.68 -20.97
N ASN A 33 -13.76 21.34 -19.91
CA ASN A 33 -14.39 20.68 -18.76
C ASN A 33 -15.84 21.10 -18.51
N THR A 34 -16.41 21.96 -19.36
CA THR A 34 -17.79 22.45 -19.19
C THR A 34 -18.61 22.31 -20.46
N VAL A 35 -19.88 21.94 -20.30
CA VAL A 35 -20.86 21.83 -21.37
C VAL A 35 -21.86 22.97 -21.23
N HIS A 36 -22.04 23.73 -22.31
CA HIS A 36 -22.98 24.85 -22.40
C HIS A 36 -23.62 24.88 -23.79
N PHE A 37 -24.93 24.65 -23.84
CA PHE A 37 -25.77 24.84 -25.02
C PHE A 37 -26.73 26.01 -24.80
N SER A 38 -26.76 26.96 -25.73
CA SER A 38 -27.73 28.05 -25.74
C SER A 38 -28.78 27.76 -26.80
N LEU A 39 -30.01 27.47 -26.38
CA LEU A 39 -31.12 27.11 -27.27
C LEU A 39 -31.93 28.36 -27.63
N SER A 40 -32.30 28.49 -28.90
CA SER A 40 -33.17 29.56 -29.42
C SER A 40 -34.47 28.97 -29.98
N GLY A 41 -35.59 29.64 -29.75
CA GLY A 41 -36.90 29.19 -30.20
C GLY A 41 -37.98 30.27 -30.07
N ILE A 42 -39.13 30.06 -30.72
CA ILE A 42 -40.31 30.93 -30.60
C ILE A 42 -40.87 30.87 -29.16
N ALA A 43 -41.30 32.00 -28.61
CA ALA A 43 -41.78 32.12 -27.23
C ALA A 43 -42.88 31.10 -26.86
N ASP A 44 -43.78 30.80 -27.80
CA ASP A 44 -44.85 29.82 -27.58
C ASP A 44 -44.34 28.37 -27.52
N GLN A 45 -43.31 28.04 -28.32
CA GLN A 45 -42.63 26.74 -28.26
C GLN A 45 -41.86 26.59 -26.94
N MET A 46 -41.13 27.62 -26.53
CA MET A 46 -40.37 27.60 -25.28
C MET A 46 -41.30 27.46 -24.07
N LYS A 47 -42.43 28.18 -24.03
CA LYS A 47 -43.47 28.00 -23.01
C LYS A 47 -44.07 26.60 -23.03
N SER A 48 -44.27 26.02 -24.22
CA SER A 48 -44.76 24.64 -24.35
C SER A 48 -43.76 23.63 -23.79
N LEU A 49 -42.46 23.82 -24.05
CA LEU A 49 -41.38 22.96 -23.53
C LEU A 49 -41.25 23.08 -22.00
N GLU A 50 -41.40 24.29 -21.47
CA GLU A 50 -41.42 24.54 -20.03
C GLU A 50 -42.60 23.84 -19.34
N ASN A 51 -43.80 23.94 -19.91
CA ASN A 51 -45.00 23.27 -19.40
C ASN A 51 -44.89 21.73 -19.43
N GLU A 52 -44.20 21.16 -20.43
CA GLU A 52 -43.94 19.72 -20.54
C GLU A 52 -42.82 19.25 -19.57
N GLY A 53 -41.98 20.18 -19.11
CA GLY A 53 -40.83 19.96 -18.24
C GLY A 53 -39.53 19.82 -19.02
N LEU A 54 -38.70 20.87 -18.98
CA LEU A 54 -37.45 20.97 -19.76
C LEU A 54 -36.50 19.79 -19.55
N GLU A 55 -36.35 19.32 -18.31
CA GLU A 55 -35.44 18.20 -17.99
C GLU A 55 -35.85 16.90 -18.70
N LYS A 56 -37.16 16.69 -18.88
CA LYS A 56 -37.71 15.53 -19.56
C LYS A 56 -37.57 15.65 -21.07
N VAL A 57 -37.94 16.81 -21.63
CA VAL A 57 -37.89 17.05 -23.07
C VAL A 57 -36.45 17.06 -23.60
N LEU A 58 -35.56 17.69 -22.85
CA LEU A 58 -34.13 17.78 -23.18
C LEU A 58 -33.35 16.55 -22.71
N LYS A 59 -34.00 15.53 -22.13
CA LYS A 59 -33.34 14.29 -21.64
C LYS A 59 -32.15 14.55 -20.72
N LEU A 60 -32.26 15.54 -19.84
CA LEU A 60 -31.22 15.92 -18.88
C LEU A 60 -31.19 15.01 -17.64
N LYS A 61 -32.16 14.10 -17.50
CA LYS A 61 -32.23 13.09 -16.43
C LYS A 61 -32.08 11.70 -17.00
N SER A 62 -31.13 10.94 -16.46
CA SER A 62 -31.00 9.51 -16.68
C SER A 62 -31.08 8.78 -15.34
N SER A 63 -31.54 7.52 -15.39
CA SER A 63 -31.53 6.63 -14.22
C SER A 63 -30.40 5.63 -14.39
N ILE A 64 -29.59 5.46 -13.34
CA ILE A 64 -28.55 4.44 -13.27
C ILE A 64 -28.96 3.45 -12.19
N SER A 65 -29.11 2.18 -12.56
CA SER A 65 -29.45 1.11 -11.62
C SER A 65 -28.18 0.55 -10.97
N THR A 66 -28.16 0.45 -9.66
CA THR A 66 -27.07 -0.13 -8.86
C THR A 66 -27.39 -1.54 -8.35
N ASN A 67 -28.38 -2.23 -8.94
CA ASN A 67 -28.88 -3.53 -8.45
C ASN A 67 -27.91 -4.71 -8.62
N ASN A 68 -26.86 -4.55 -9.43
CA ASN A 68 -25.91 -5.61 -9.78
C ASN A 68 -24.50 -5.27 -9.30
N ILE A 69 -24.30 -5.37 -7.98
CA ILE A 69 -22.99 -5.24 -7.34
C ILE A 69 -22.36 -6.63 -7.28
N VAL A 70 -21.49 -6.97 -8.24
CA VAL A 70 -20.87 -8.31 -8.34
C VAL A 70 -19.36 -8.15 -8.40
N PHE A 71 -18.66 -8.73 -7.43
CA PHE A 71 -17.19 -8.68 -7.34
C PHE A 71 -16.61 -10.04 -6.97
N PHE A 72 -15.29 -10.15 -7.07
CA PHE A 72 -14.56 -11.27 -6.48
C PHE A 72 -14.36 -11.06 -4.99
N ASP A 73 -14.65 -12.08 -4.19
CA ASP A 73 -14.36 -12.09 -2.77
C ASP A 73 -12.86 -12.30 -2.49
N LYS A 74 -12.48 -12.32 -1.21
CA LYS A 74 -11.11 -12.56 -0.75
C LYS A 74 -10.51 -13.91 -1.22
N ASP A 75 -11.36 -14.88 -1.57
CA ASP A 75 -10.98 -16.22 -2.01
C ASP A 75 -11.03 -16.35 -3.55
N GLY A 76 -11.30 -15.25 -4.26
CA GLY A 76 -11.38 -15.19 -5.71
C GLY A 76 -12.68 -15.75 -6.29
N LYS A 77 -13.72 -15.92 -5.47
CA LYS A 77 -15.04 -16.39 -5.93
C LYS A 77 -15.95 -15.23 -6.27
N ILE A 78 -16.79 -15.41 -7.28
CA ILE A 78 -17.78 -14.41 -7.67
C ILE A 78 -18.86 -14.35 -6.59
N LYS A 79 -19.05 -13.16 -6.01
CA LYS A 79 -20.09 -12.88 -5.02
C LYS A 79 -20.93 -11.69 -5.48
N LYS A 80 -22.25 -11.83 -5.36
CA LYS A 80 -23.20 -10.73 -5.53
C LYS A 80 -23.50 -10.12 -4.16
N TYR A 81 -23.35 -8.81 -4.05
CA TYR A 81 -23.61 -8.02 -2.86
C TYR A 81 -25.00 -7.40 -2.93
N ALA A 82 -25.71 -7.37 -1.80
CA ALA A 82 -27.06 -6.80 -1.74
C ALA A 82 -27.06 -5.27 -1.74
N ASN A 83 -26.04 -4.66 -1.14
CA ASN A 83 -25.86 -3.22 -1.01
C ASN A 83 -24.38 -2.86 -0.90
N GLU A 84 -24.04 -1.58 -1.03
CA GLU A 84 -22.65 -1.12 -0.94
C GLU A 84 -22.05 -1.35 0.47
N MET A 85 -22.88 -1.38 1.51
CA MET A 85 -22.43 -1.54 2.89
C MET A 85 -21.88 -2.94 3.15
N GLU A 86 -22.48 -3.98 2.57
CA GLU A 86 -21.96 -5.35 2.67
C GLU A 86 -20.56 -5.47 2.09
N LEU A 87 -20.34 -4.87 0.91
CA LEU A 87 -19.03 -4.80 0.26
C LEU A 87 -18.02 -4.05 1.15
N LEU A 88 -18.44 -2.91 1.72
CA LEU A 88 -17.58 -2.09 2.56
C LEU A 88 -17.20 -2.79 3.88
N MET A 89 -18.13 -3.52 4.51
CA MET A 89 -17.87 -4.29 5.73
C MET A 89 -16.88 -5.43 5.47
N GLU A 90 -17.07 -6.19 4.40
CA GLU A 90 -16.16 -7.27 4.00
C GLU A 90 -14.74 -6.72 3.74
N PHE A 91 -14.65 -5.58 3.04
CA PHE A 91 -13.39 -4.87 2.83
C PHE A 91 -12.76 -4.42 4.15
N ALA A 92 -13.54 -3.82 5.05
CA ALA A 92 -13.04 -3.28 6.32
C ALA A 92 -12.44 -4.38 7.21
N GLU A 93 -13.11 -5.53 7.31
CA GLU A 93 -12.62 -6.69 8.07
C GLU A 93 -11.30 -7.22 7.51
N LEU A 94 -11.26 -7.45 6.18
CA LEU A 94 -10.04 -7.89 5.51
C LEU A 94 -8.92 -6.88 5.74
N ARG A 95 -9.22 -5.60 5.57
CA ARG A 95 -8.24 -4.52 5.70
C ARG A 95 -7.68 -4.44 7.12
N LEU A 96 -8.51 -4.59 8.14
CA LEU A 96 -8.08 -4.59 9.55
C LEU A 96 -7.09 -5.74 9.84
N GLN A 97 -7.37 -6.94 9.33
CA GLN A 97 -6.43 -8.07 9.47
C GLN A 97 -5.07 -7.78 8.81
N TYR A 98 -5.07 -7.12 7.65
CA TYR A 98 -3.83 -6.73 6.98
C TYR A 98 -3.10 -5.60 7.70
N TYR A 99 -3.79 -4.67 8.37
CA TYR A 99 -3.15 -3.70 9.25
C TYR A 99 -2.40 -4.39 10.38
N GLN A 100 -3.00 -5.41 11.00
CA GLN A 100 -2.35 -6.20 12.04
C GLN A 100 -1.12 -6.95 11.50
N LYS A 101 -1.27 -7.69 10.38
CA LYS A 101 -0.13 -8.36 9.72
C LYS A 101 1.01 -7.39 9.39
N ARG A 102 0.68 -6.19 8.92
CA ARG A 102 1.66 -5.14 8.60
C ARG A 102 2.36 -4.63 9.87
N LYS A 103 1.61 -4.39 10.94
CA LYS A 103 2.16 -4.01 12.24
C LYS A 103 3.13 -5.07 12.74
N ASP A 104 2.71 -6.33 12.75
CA ASP A 104 3.53 -7.45 13.19
C ASP A 104 4.80 -7.60 12.36
N TYR A 105 4.71 -7.42 11.03
CA TYR A 105 5.88 -7.39 10.15
C TYR A 105 6.87 -6.29 10.53
N HIS A 106 6.41 -5.05 10.70
CA HIS A 106 7.28 -3.93 11.07
C HIS A 106 7.87 -4.11 12.47
N THR A 107 7.06 -4.50 13.45
CA THR A 107 7.53 -4.75 14.82
C THR A 107 8.56 -5.88 14.85
N ASN A 108 8.34 -6.97 14.12
CA ASN A 108 9.31 -8.05 14.02
C ASN A 108 10.59 -7.59 13.33
N ARG A 109 10.50 -6.85 12.22
CA ARG A 109 11.69 -6.28 11.55
C ARG A 109 12.52 -5.42 12.51
N LEU A 110 11.88 -4.49 13.21
CA LEU A 110 12.55 -3.60 14.18
C LEU A 110 13.16 -4.40 15.34
N ARG A 111 12.44 -5.41 15.86
CA ARG A 111 12.97 -6.31 16.89
C ARG A 111 14.23 -7.04 16.42
N ARG A 112 14.27 -7.53 15.17
CA ARG A 112 15.44 -8.21 14.59
C ARG A 112 16.62 -7.26 14.41
N GLU A 113 16.37 -6.05 13.93
CA GLU A 113 17.40 -5.00 13.82
C GLU A 113 17.97 -4.63 15.20
N LYS A 114 17.11 -4.52 16.21
CA LYS A 114 17.50 -4.26 17.59
C LYS A 114 18.35 -5.40 18.16
N ASP A 115 17.92 -6.65 18.01
CA ASP A 115 18.67 -7.83 18.47
C ASP A 115 20.06 -7.93 17.81
N HIS A 116 20.15 -7.53 16.54
CA HIS A 116 21.42 -7.45 15.80
C HIS A 116 22.35 -6.37 16.35
N LEU A 117 21.82 -5.18 16.63
CA LEU A 117 22.57 -4.09 17.24
C LEU A 117 22.99 -4.42 18.68
N ASP A 118 22.09 -5.02 19.47
CA ASP A 118 22.37 -5.45 20.84
C ASP A 118 23.53 -6.45 20.88
N SER A 119 23.52 -7.44 19.98
CA SER A 119 24.62 -8.40 19.84
C SER A 119 25.95 -7.71 19.51
N LYS A 120 25.95 -6.70 18.63
CA LYS A 120 27.16 -5.93 18.30
C LYS A 120 27.66 -5.10 19.48
N VAL A 121 26.77 -4.38 20.15
CA VAL A 121 27.09 -3.56 21.33
C VAL A 121 27.68 -4.44 22.42
N ARG A 122 27.06 -5.60 22.70
CA ARG A 122 27.51 -6.56 23.69
C ARG A 122 28.88 -7.14 23.35
N PHE A 123 29.13 -7.49 22.10
CA PHE A 123 30.42 -8.00 21.64
C PHE A 123 31.54 -6.96 21.82
N ILE A 124 31.35 -5.74 21.32
CA ILE A 124 32.34 -4.66 21.44
C ILE A 124 32.60 -4.33 22.90
N LEU A 125 31.55 -4.26 23.74
CA LEU A 125 31.71 -3.99 25.17
C LEU A 125 32.56 -5.06 25.86
N MET A 126 32.36 -6.35 25.54
CA MET A 126 33.16 -7.43 26.10
C MET A 126 34.62 -7.38 25.63
N VAL A 127 34.87 -7.02 24.37
CA VAL A 127 36.24 -6.87 23.85
C VAL A 127 36.95 -5.70 24.53
N ILE A 128 36.28 -4.54 24.65
CA ILE A 128 36.83 -3.35 25.30
C ILE A 128 37.14 -3.61 26.79
N LYS A 129 36.28 -4.37 27.48
CA LYS A 129 36.49 -4.76 28.88
C LYS A 129 37.51 -5.89 29.06
N ASN A 130 38.12 -6.39 27.98
CA ASN A 130 38.97 -7.58 27.98
C ASN A 130 38.28 -8.85 28.53
N GLU A 131 36.95 -8.89 28.55
CA GLU A 131 36.17 -10.08 28.92
C GLU A 131 36.13 -11.12 27.78
N LEU A 132 36.36 -10.67 26.54
CA LEU A 132 36.43 -11.52 25.35
C LEU A 132 37.69 -11.16 24.54
N VAL A 133 38.62 -12.11 24.45
CA VAL A 133 39.86 -11.94 23.69
C VAL A 133 39.71 -12.58 22.31
N VAL A 134 39.68 -11.75 21.27
CA VAL A 134 39.58 -12.17 19.86
C VAL A 134 40.94 -12.36 19.18
N SER A 135 42.02 -11.80 19.75
CA SER A 135 43.37 -11.89 19.18
C SER A 135 44.04 -13.23 19.48
N ASN A 136 44.82 -13.74 18.53
CA ASN A 136 45.64 -14.96 18.67
C ASN A 136 44.87 -16.21 19.13
N ARG A 137 43.61 -16.37 18.73
CA ARG A 137 42.78 -17.55 19.03
C ARG A 137 42.33 -18.29 17.79
N LYS A 138 42.11 -19.60 17.92
CA LYS A 138 41.53 -20.43 16.87
C LYS A 138 40.07 -20.05 16.66
N LYS A 139 39.66 -19.85 15.40
CA LYS A 139 38.28 -19.49 15.02
C LYS A 139 37.24 -20.43 15.65
N VAL A 140 37.51 -21.73 15.69
CA VAL A 140 36.61 -22.75 16.25
C VAL A 140 36.32 -22.53 17.74
N GLU A 141 37.34 -22.19 18.54
CA GLU A 141 37.17 -21.92 19.97
C GLU A 141 36.37 -20.65 20.22
N LEU A 142 36.61 -19.62 19.41
CA LEU A 142 35.90 -18.34 19.51
C LEU A 142 34.41 -18.50 19.22
N LEU A 143 34.06 -19.33 18.22
CA LEU A 143 32.67 -19.64 17.90
C LEU A 143 31.98 -20.42 19.02
N ALA A 144 32.68 -21.39 19.62
CA ALA A 144 32.17 -22.14 20.76
C ALA A 144 31.90 -21.22 21.96
N GLU A 145 32.79 -20.26 22.23
CA GLU A 145 32.61 -19.27 23.30
C GLU A 145 31.44 -18.32 23.03
N LEU A 146 31.28 -17.84 21.79
CA LEU A 146 30.13 -17.00 21.41
C LEU A 146 28.80 -17.75 21.59
N ARG A 147 28.76 -19.03 21.20
CA ARG A 147 27.59 -19.90 21.41
C ARG A 147 27.32 -20.12 22.90
N GLN A 148 28.35 -20.40 23.69
CA GLN A 148 28.24 -20.59 25.15
C GLN A 148 27.76 -19.32 25.87
N ARG A 149 28.20 -18.14 25.41
CA ARG A 149 27.74 -16.85 25.93
C ARG A 149 26.36 -16.46 25.40
N GLY A 150 25.72 -17.27 24.56
CA GLY A 150 24.36 -17.03 24.06
C GLY A 150 24.26 -15.89 23.05
N PHE A 151 25.31 -15.66 22.25
CA PHE A 151 25.16 -14.83 21.05
C PHE A 151 24.31 -15.58 20.03
N LYS A 152 23.32 -14.88 19.47
CA LYS A 152 22.50 -15.38 18.37
C LYS A 152 23.30 -15.29 17.07
N THR A 153 23.08 -16.22 16.17
CA THR A 153 23.57 -16.09 14.80
C THR A 153 22.72 -15.10 14.01
N GLN A 154 23.29 -14.50 12.97
CA GLN A 154 22.54 -13.63 12.06
C GLN A 154 21.32 -14.33 11.47
N HIS A 155 21.41 -15.63 11.17
CA HIS A 155 20.27 -16.39 10.68
C HIS A 155 19.15 -16.49 11.72
N GLU A 156 19.47 -16.81 12.98
CA GLU A 156 18.49 -16.87 14.08
C GLU A 156 17.82 -15.51 14.33
N ILE A 157 18.58 -14.42 14.20
CA ILE A 157 18.04 -13.06 14.34
C ILE A 157 17.06 -12.77 13.21
N PHE A 158 17.43 -12.97 11.94
CA PHE A 158 16.62 -12.49 10.82
C PHE A 158 15.50 -13.45 10.38
N HIS A 159 15.65 -14.76 10.60
CA HIS A 159 14.71 -15.76 10.09
C HIS A 159 13.82 -16.40 11.16
N GLY A 160 14.12 -16.22 12.47
CA GLY A 160 13.33 -16.81 13.55
C GLY A 160 13.47 -18.33 13.55
N GLY A 161 14.33 -18.85 14.41
CA GLY A 161 14.84 -20.22 14.31
C GLY A 161 13.78 -21.33 14.19
N GLU A 162 13.63 -21.84 12.97
CA GLU A 162 13.67 -23.28 12.73
C GLU A 162 15.08 -23.59 12.22
N SER A 163 15.97 -23.88 13.17
CA SER A 163 17.25 -24.52 12.87
C SER A 163 16.98 -25.99 12.57
N GLY A 164 16.30 -26.26 11.45
CA GLY A 164 16.34 -27.56 10.82
C GLY A 164 17.74 -27.78 10.28
N GLU A 165 18.56 -28.49 11.05
CA GLU A 165 19.67 -29.32 10.57
C GLU A 165 20.40 -28.81 9.33
N GLN A 166 21.15 -27.72 9.47
CA GLN A 166 22.29 -27.46 8.59
C GLN A 166 23.54 -27.14 9.42
N GLU A 167 23.85 -28.01 10.39
CA GLU A 167 25.25 -28.32 10.67
C GLU A 167 25.76 -29.22 9.54
N LYS A 168 26.01 -28.62 8.35
CA LYS A 168 26.91 -29.26 7.39
C LYS A 168 28.34 -28.99 7.85
N GLU A 169 28.98 -30.03 8.35
CA GLU A 169 30.43 -30.17 8.41
C GLU A 169 31.04 -29.62 7.11
N GLY A 170 31.80 -28.53 7.19
CA GLY A 170 32.36 -27.91 5.99
C GLY A 170 32.56 -26.40 6.01
N GLY A 171 32.94 -25.82 7.14
CA GLY A 171 33.83 -24.65 7.17
C GLY A 171 33.45 -23.35 6.45
N LYS A 172 32.19 -23.05 6.08
CA LYS A 172 31.93 -21.85 5.23
C LYS A 172 30.88 -20.81 5.57
N THR A 173 30.03 -20.93 6.60
CA THR A 173 29.20 -19.78 7.01
C THR A 173 28.92 -19.83 8.49
N THR A 174 29.85 -19.30 9.27
CA THR A 174 29.62 -19.14 10.71
C THR A 174 28.67 -17.98 10.86
N GLY A 175 27.42 -18.21 11.30
CA GLY A 175 26.40 -17.17 11.44
C GLY A 175 26.79 -15.98 12.36
N TYR A 176 28.00 -15.99 12.93
CA TYR A 176 28.64 -14.93 13.70
C TYR A 176 29.54 -14.00 12.87
N ASP A 177 29.55 -14.11 11.54
CA ASP A 177 30.40 -13.28 10.66
C ASP A 177 30.14 -11.78 10.83
N TYR A 178 28.93 -11.37 11.22
CA TYR A 178 28.60 -9.98 11.54
C TYR A 178 29.29 -9.40 12.79
N LEU A 179 29.82 -10.27 13.66
CA LEU A 179 30.62 -9.90 14.84
C LEU A 179 32.11 -10.02 14.55
N LEU A 180 32.52 -11.15 13.97
CA LEU A 180 33.94 -11.48 13.75
C LEU A 180 34.55 -10.79 12.53
N GLY A 181 33.72 -10.41 11.55
CA GLY A 181 34.14 -9.66 10.36
C GLY A 181 34.23 -8.14 10.58
N MET A 182 34.01 -7.68 11.81
CA MET A 182 34.14 -6.27 12.15
C MET A 182 35.60 -5.81 12.05
N ALA A 183 35.84 -4.65 11.43
CA ALA A 183 37.18 -4.10 11.33
C ALA A 183 37.72 -3.73 12.72
N VAL A 184 39.02 -3.88 12.96
CA VAL A 184 39.63 -3.65 14.29
C VAL A 184 39.36 -2.24 14.82
N TRP A 185 39.34 -1.22 13.95
CA TRP A 185 39.02 0.16 14.32
C TRP A 185 37.58 0.36 14.83
N SER A 186 36.69 -0.60 14.60
CA SER A 186 35.32 -0.57 15.12
C SER A 186 35.21 -1.08 16.58
N LEU A 187 36.30 -1.60 17.15
CA LEU A 187 36.40 -2.06 18.54
C LEU A 187 36.85 -0.92 19.46
N THR A 188 36.26 0.27 19.32
CA THR A 188 36.58 1.49 20.09
C THR A 188 35.38 1.97 20.90
N TYR A 189 35.65 2.78 21.93
CA TYR A 189 34.60 3.40 22.75
C TYR A 189 33.67 4.31 21.93
N GLU A 190 34.23 5.09 21.01
CA GLU A 190 33.46 5.97 20.11
C GLU A 190 32.43 5.18 19.29
N ARG A 191 32.86 4.03 18.74
CA ARG A 191 31.97 3.17 17.95
C ARG A 191 30.90 2.50 18.81
N LEU A 192 31.23 2.14 20.04
CA LEU A 192 30.28 1.62 21.02
C LEU A 192 29.18 2.65 21.35
N GLU A 193 29.55 3.92 21.56
CA GLU A 193 28.59 4.99 21.81
C GLU A 193 27.68 5.25 20.61
N GLU A 194 28.24 5.26 19.40
CA GLU A 194 27.46 5.36 18.17
C GLU A 194 26.45 4.21 18.03
N LEU A 195 26.86 2.97 18.27
CA LEU A 195 25.95 1.81 18.21
C LEU A 195 24.91 1.84 19.32
N LYS A 196 25.23 2.36 20.51
CA LYS A 196 24.25 2.58 21.58
C LYS A 196 23.23 3.65 21.19
N ARG A 197 23.64 4.72 20.50
CA ARG A 197 22.73 5.73 19.98
C ARG A 197 21.78 5.12 18.94
N GLN A 198 22.32 4.37 17.97
CA GLN A 198 21.51 3.67 16.97
C GLN A 198 20.53 2.68 17.61
N MET A 199 20.94 1.95 18.64
CA MET A 199 20.06 1.05 19.37
C MET A 199 18.94 1.78 20.12
N LYS A 200 19.23 2.97 20.67
CA LYS A 200 18.23 3.83 21.32
C LYS A 200 17.21 4.33 20.32
N GLU A 201 17.67 4.89 19.19
CA GLU A 201 16.81 5.33 18.08
C GLU A 201 15.90 4.17 17.60
N LYS A 202 16.45 2.97 17.43
CA LYS A 202 15.69 1.77 17.06
C LYS A 202 14.74 1.21 18.12
N THR A 203 14.86 1.66 19.36
CA THR A 203 13.93 1.31 20.44
C THR A 203 12.79 2.31 20.55
N GLU A 204 13.01 3.56 20.11
CA GLU A 204 12.00 4.61 20.05
C GLU A 204 11.12 4.51 18.78
N GLU A 205 11.68 3.97 17.69
CA GLU A 205 10.97 3.62 16.44
C GLU A 205 9.97 2.46 16.62
#